data_AF-A0A916SAV5-F1
#
_entry.id   AF-A0A916SAV5-F1
#
_cell.length_a   1.000
_cell.length_b   1.000
_cell.length_c   1.000
_cell.angle_alpha   90.00
_cell.angle_beta   90.00
_cell.angle_gamma   90.00
#
_symmetry.space_group_name_H-M   'P 1'
#
loop_
_entity.id
_entity.type
_entity.pdbx_description
1 polymer ?
#
loop_
_entity_poly.entity_id
_entity_poly.type
_entity_poly.pdbx_seq_one_letter_code
_entity_poly.pdbx_strand_id
1 'polypeptide(L)'
;MTDIKGLGTTTVASFFSEVGDITKYNHPQQLVNMAGLSLREHSSGKFKGQTRISKRGRKKLRKSLYMAVRPLVASNPTFKALHNYYTTRPNNPLKKQQSLIAL
;
A
#
# COMPACT_ATOMS: atom_id res chain seq x y z
N MET A 1 -6.90 9.47 -19.37
CA MET A 1 -5.94 8.55 -18.70
C MET A 1 -5.21 9.21 -17.50
N THR A 2 -5.89 10.04 -16.70
CA THR A 2 -5.45 10.41 -15.33
C THR A 2 -6.60 11.10 -14.58
N ASP A 3 -7.72 10.39 -14.40
CA ASP A 3 -8.83 10.92 -13.59
C ASP A 3 -8.48 10.95 -12.09
N ILE A 4 -7.47 10.17 -11.69
CA ILE A 4 -6.94 10.17 -10.32
C ILE A 4 -5.87 11.26 -10.19
N LYS A 5 -6.29 12.41 -9.65
CA LYS A 5 -5.41 13.53 -9.30
C LYS A 5 -4.29 13.06 -8.37
N GLY A 6 -3.03 13.12 -8.83
CA GLY A 6 -1.85 12.77 -8.04
C GLY A 6 -1.02 11.61 -8.54
N LEU A 7 -1.51 10.84 -9.51
CA LEU A 7 -0.75 9.74 -10.08
C LEU A 7 -0.04 10.22 -11.35
N GLY A 8 1.30 10.16 -11.34
CA GLY A 8 2.11 10.40 -12.53
C GLY A 8 2.04 9.24 -13.51
N THR A 9 2.11 9.53 -14.81
CA THR A 9 2.07 8.52 -15.88
C THR A 9 3.18 7.47 -15.74
N THR A 10 4.38 7.87 -15.32
CA THR A 10 5.51 6.96 -15.06
C THR A 10 5.23 5.96 -13.94
N THR A 11 4.56 6.40 -12.87
CA THR A 11 4.20 5.53 -11.73
C THR A 11 3.12 4.55 -12.12
N VAL A 12 2.13 5.01 -12.89
CA VAL A 12 1.07 4.16 -13.45
C VAL A 12 1.67 3.12 -14.39
N ALA A 13 2.54 3.52 -15.32
CA ALA A 13 3.25 2.60 -16.21
C ALA A 13 4.10 1.58 -15.43
N SER A 14 4.81 2.02 -14.38
CA SER A 14 5.60 1.13 -13.51
C SER A 14 4.72 0.13 -12.76
N PHE A 15 3.52 0.55 -12.34
CA PHE A 15 2.54 -0.36 -11.73
C PHE A 15 2.06 -1.41 -12.74
N PHE A 16 1.63 -0.99 -13.94
CA PHE A 16 1.20 -1.91 -14.98
C PHE A 16 2.31 -2.85 -15.43
N SER A 17 3.57 -2.41 -15.52
CA SER A 17 4.69 -3.29 -15.84
C SER A 17 4.93 -4.36 -14.78
N GLU A 18 4.63 -4.05 -13.52
CA GLU A 18 4.85 -4.95 -12.38
C GLU A 18 3.64 -5.84 -12.08
N VAL A 19 2.42 -5.43 -12.45
CA VAL A 19 1.22 -6.24 -12.30
C VAL A 19 0.99 -7.13 -13.53
N GLY A 20 1.29 -6.62 -14.72
CA GLY A 20 0.92 -7.25 -15.97
C GLY A 20 -0.58 -7.10 -16.25
N ASP A 21 -1.16 -8.15 -16.83
CA ASP A 21 -2.57 -8.15 -17.22
C ASP A 21 -3.50 -8.22 -16.00
N ILE A 22 -4.23 -7.13 -15.75
CA ILE A 22 -5.14 -6.99 -14.60
C ILE A 22 -6.36 -7.91 -14.74
N THR A 23 -6.74 -8.28 -15.97
CA THR A 23 -7.93 -9.12 -16.21
C THR A 23 -7.76 -10.55 -15.68
N LYS A 24 -6.52 -10.96 -15.39
CA LYS A 24 -6.20 -12.27 -14.80
C LYS A 24 -6.47 -12.34 -13.30
N TYR A 25 -6.82 -11.24 -12.65
CA TYR A 25 -7.09 -11.19 -11.22
C TYR A 25 -8.58 -11.07 -10.94
N ASN A 26 -9.15 -12.09 -10.31
CA ASN A 26 -10.58 -12.12 -9.98
C ASN A 26 -10.88 -11.35 -8.68
N HIS A 27 -9.88 -11.11 -7.83
CA HIS A 27 -10.08 -10.48 -6.52
C HIS A 27 -8.92 -9.55 -6.17
N PRO A 28 -9.17 -8.32 -5.65
CA PRO A 28 -8.13 -7.34 -5.34
C PRO A 28 -7.10 -7.84 -4.32
N GLN A 29 -7.51 -8.73 -3.40
CA GLN A 29 -6.60 -9.38 -2.45
C GLN A 29 -5.44 -10.13 -3.15
N GLN A 30 -5.64 -10.63 -4.37
CA GLN A 30 -4.57 -11.29 -5.14
C GLN A 30 -3.44 -10.31 -5.48
N LEU A 31 -3.78 -9.07 -5.84
CA LEU A 31 -2.81 -8.01 -6.08
C LEU A 31 -2.09 -7.62 -4.78
N VAL A 32 -2.81 -7.51 -3.67
CA VAL A 32 -2.25 -7.22 -2.33
C VAL A 32 -1.26 -8.32 -1.90
N ASN A 33 -1.62 -9.58 -2.12
CA ASN A 33 -0.77 -10.73 -1.85
C ASN A 33 0.47 -10.72 -2.76
N MET A 34 0.30 -10.40 -4.04
CA MET A 34 1.40 -10.29 -5.01
C MET A 34 2.34 -9.12 -4.68
N ALA A 35 1.85 -8.02 -4.11
CA ALA A 35 2.68 -6.95 -3.58
C ALA A 35 3.36 -7.33 -2.24
N GLY A 36 2.97 -8.46 -1.63
CA GLY A 36 3.48 -8.91 -0.35
C GLY A 36 3.08 -7.99 0.81
N LEU A 37 1.91 -7.34 0.69
CA LEU A 37 1.33 -6.42 1.67
C LEU A 37 0.36 -7.12 2.62
N SER A 38 0.08 -8.40 2.42
CA SER A 38 -0.71 -9.20 3.35
C SER A 38 -0.06 -9.28 4.73
N LEU A 39 -0.88 -9.13 5.76
CA LEU A 39 -0.47 -9.29 7.15
C LEU A 39 -0.18 -10.76 7.43
N ARG A 40 0.96 -11.02 8.06
CA ARG A 40 1.37 -12.34 8.54
C ARG A 40 1.68 -12.24 10.02
N GLU A 41 1.06 -13.12 10.80
CA GLU A 41 1.41 -13.32 12.20
C GLU A 41 2.79 -13.99 12.29
N HIS A 42 3.65 -13.46 13.14
CA HIS A 42 4.96 -14.04 13.41
C HIS A 42 4.91 -14.85 14.71
N SER A 43 4.21 -15.99 14.65
CA SER A 43 4.10 -16.92 15.77
C SER A 43 4.94 -18.17 15.52
N SER A 44 5.65 -18.62 16.56
CA SER A 44 6.13 -19.99 16.72
C SER A 44 5.40 -20.57 17.93
N GLY A 45 5.23 -21.88 18.05
CA GLY A 45 4.38 -22.48 19.10
C GLY A 45 4.63 -22.02 20.55
N LYS A 46 5.75 -21.34 20.84
CA LYS A 46 6.09 -20.75 22.15
C LYS A 46 6.07 -19.21 22.18
N PHE A 47 5.95 -18.52 21.04
CA PHE A 47 6.07 -17.07 20.94
C PHE A 47 5.01 -16.48 19.99
N LYS A 48 4.24 -15.49 20.47
CA LYS A 48 3.39 -14.66 19.62
C LYS A 48 4.07 -13.31 19.38
N GLY A 49 4.63 -13.13 18.19
CA GLY A 49 5.26 -11.89 17.77
C GLY A 49 4.28 -10.90 17.14
N GLN A 50 4.77 -9.69 16.86
CA GLN A 50 4.00 -8.66 16.17
C GLN A 50 3.65 -9.09 14.74
N THR A 51 2.41 -8.83 14.33
CA THR A 51 1.96 -9.01 12.95
C THR A 51 2.73 -8.05 12.03
N ARG A 52 3.32 -8.59 10.96
CA ARG A 52 4.11 -7.83 9.97
C ARG A 52 3.61 -8.15 8.57
N ILE A 53 3.87 -7.25 7.62
CA ILE A 53 3.65 -7.58 6.21
C ILE A 53 4.51 -8.78 5.80
N SER A 54 3.97 -9.64 4.94
CA SER A 54 4.61 -10.89 4.55
C SER A 54 5.91 -10.68 3.78
N LYS A 55 6.00 -9.60 2.99
CA LYS A 55 7.12 -9.25 2.09
C LYS A 55 7.44 -10.28 1.00
N ARG A 56 6.72 -11.41 0.91
CA ARG A 56 6.94 -12.52 -0.04
C ARG A 56 6.65 -12.18 -1.50
N GLY A 57 5.92 -11.08 -1.74
CA GLY A 57 5.57 -10.61 -3.08
C GLY A 57 6.65 -9.79 -3.79
N ARG A 58 6.31 -9.21 -4.95
CA ARG A 58 7.17 -8.42 -5.82
C ARG A 58 7.66 -7.14 -5.12
N LYS A 59 8.97 -7.05 -4.89
CA LYS A 59 9.61 -5.88 -4.23
C LYS A 59 9.42 -4.58 -5.05
N LYS A 60 9.50 -4.67 -6.38
CA LYS A 60 9.36 -3.53 -7.29
C LYS A 60 7.91 -3.01 -7.33
N LEU A 61 6.92 -3.90 -7.41
CA LEU A 61 5.50 -3.55 -7.25
C LEU A 61 5.24 -2.77 -5.96
N ARG A 62 5.73 -3.27 -4.82
CA ARG A 62 5.60 -2.60 -3.52
C ARG A 62 6.26 -1.22 -3.50
N LYS A 63 7.43 -1.07 -4.15
CA LYS A 63 8.10 0.23 -4.30
C LYS A 63 7.26 1.19 -5.16
N SER A 64 6.69 0.72 -6.27
CA SER A 64 5.84 1.53 -7.14
C SER A 64 4.61 2.06 -6.40
N LEU A 65 3.94 1.19 -5.63
CA LEU A 65 2.79 1.57 -4.79
C LEU A 65 3.18 2.66 -3.77
N TYR A 66 4.29 2.48 -3.07
CA TYR A 66 4.77 3.50 -2.12
C TYR A 66 5.10 4.84 -2.81
N MET A 67 5.68 4.80 -4.00
CA MET A 67 5.93 6.00 -4.80
C MET A 67 4.64 6.67 -5.29
N ALA A 68 3.59 5.90 -5.54
CA ALA A 68 2.26 6.39 -5.95
C ALA A 68 1.53 7.12 -4.82
N VAL A 69 1.60 6.59 -3.59
CA VAL A 69 0.88 7.14 -2.43
C VAL A 69 1.36 8.55 -2.06
N ARG A 70 2.66 8.84 -2.20
CA ARG A 70 3.24 10.14 -1.81
C ARG A 70 2.59 11.34 -2.53
N PRO A 71 2.57 11.41 -3.88
CA PRO A 71 1.88 12.49 -4.59
C PRO A 71 0.36 12.38 -4.46
N LEU A 72 -0.19 11.18 -4.35
CA LEU A 72 -1.63 10.95 -4.17
C LEU A 72 -2.17 11.60 -2.89
N VAL A 73 -1.48 11.46 -1.75
CA VAL A 73 -1.85 12.10 -0.48
C VAL A 73 -1.73 13.63 -0.56
N ALA A 74 -0.80 14.14 -1.36
CA ALA A 74 -0.61 15.58 -1.52
C ALA A 74 -1.72 16.23 -2.35
N SER A 75 -2.16 15.57 -3.43
CA SER A 75 -3.10 16.14 -4.40
C SER A 75 -4.56 15.74 -4.18
N ASN A 76 -4.82 14.59 -3.56
CA ASN A 76 -6.16 14.06 -3.40
C ASN A 76 -6.70 14.37 -1.99
N PRO A 77 -7.78 15.15 -1.86
CA PRO A 77 -8.32 15.55 -0.55
C PRO A 77 -8.78 14.35 0.29
N THR A 78 -9.29 13.29 -0.33
CA THR A 78 -9.74 12.08 0.37
C THR A 78 -8.56 11.34 1.00
N PHE A 79 -7.47 11.15 0.27
CA PHE A 79 -6.27 10.51 0.81
C PHE A 79 -5.58 11.38 1.86
N LYS A 80 -5.62 12.70 1.69
CA LYS A 80 -5.15 13.65 2.71
C LYS A 80 -5.96 13.54 4.00
N ALA A 81 -7.29 13.45 3.90
CA ALA A 81 -8.17 13.26 5.05
C ALA A 81 -7.90 11.92 5.77
N LEU A 82 -7.73 10.83 5.02
CA LEU A 82 -7.35 9.53 5.60
C LEU A 82 -5.97 9.57 6.27
N HIS A 83 -4.99 10.24 5.66
CA HIS A 83 -3.66 10.44 6.26
C HIS A 83 -3.74 11.20 7.59
N ASN A 84 -4.53 12.28 7.62
CA ASN A 84 -4.78 13.04 8.84
C ASN A 84 -5.46 12.15 9.90
N TYR A 85 -6.53 11.44 9.53
CA TYR A 85 -7.22 10.52 10.44
C TYR A 85 -6.27 9.48 11.06
N TYR A 86 -5.43 8.84 10.26
CA TYR A 86 -4.49 7.83 10.77
C TYR A 86 -3.41 8.40 11.68
N THR A 87 -3.03 9.68 11.49
CA THR A 87 -2.01 10.35 12.31
C THR A 87 -2.58 10.97 13.58
N THR A 88 -3.86 11.36 13.59
CA THR A 88 -4.53 12.02 14.73
C THR A 88 -5.50 11.14 15.51
N ARG A 89 -5.69 9.88 15.12
CA ARG A 89 -6.61 8.96 15.82
C ARG A 89 -6.23 8.81 17.31
N PRO A 90 -7.23 8.71 18.21
CA PRO A 90 -6.98 8.64 19.66
C PRO A 90 -6.26 7.36 20.08
N ASN A 91 -6.58 6.24 19.43
CA ASN A 91 -5.98 4.94 19.74
C ASN A 91 -4.89 4.59 18.73
N ASN A 92 -3.65 4.42 19.22
CA ASN A 92 -2.48 4.02 18.45
C ASN A 92 -2.20 4.94 17.22
N PRO A 93 -2.00 6.25 17.39
CA PRO A 93 -1.74 7.16 16.27
C PRO A 93 -0.52 6.70 15.46
N LEU A 94 -0.65 6.68 14.14
CA LEU A 94 0.44 6.27 13.26
C LEU A 94 1.41 7.43 13.04
N LYS A 95 2.71 7.14 13.00
CA LYS A 95 3.71 8.10 12.50
C LYS A 95 3.42 8.41 11.02
N LYS A 96 3.81 9.59 10.55
CA LYS A 96 3.61 10.02 9.14
C LYS A 96 4.00 8.94 8.13
N GLN A 97 5.19 8.35 8.28
CA GLN A 97 5.67 7.26 7.41
C GLN A 97 4.83 5.98 7.51
N GLN A 98 4.34 5.63 8.71
CA GLN A 98 3.48 4.46 8.90
C GLN A 98 2.10 4.66 8.27
N SER A 99 1.57 5.88 8.33
CA SER A 99 0.31 6.20 7.66
C SER A 99 0.44 6.13 6.14
N LEU A 100 1.54 6.61 5.55
CA LEU A 100 1.80 6.47 4.11
C LEU A 100 1.96 5.01 3.65
N ILE A 101 2.38 4.12 4.53
CA ILE A 101 2.48 2.68 4.24
C ILE A 101 1.12 1.98 4.39
N ALA A 102 0.22 2.55 5.19
CA ALA A 102 -1.11 1.99 5.45
C ALA A 102 -2.15 2.37 4.38
N LEU A 103 -1.91 3.47 3.65
CA LEU A 103 -2.69 3.92 2.49
C LEU A 103 -2.33 3.13 1.24
#